data_AF-A0A1G5PF75-F1
#
_entry.id   AF-A0A1G5PF75-F1
#
_cell.length_a   1.000
_cell.length_b   1.000
_cell.length_c   1.000
_cell.angle_alpha   90.00
_cell.angle_beta   90.00
_cell.angle_gamma   90.00
#
_symmetry.space_group_name_H-M   'P 1'
#
loop_
_entity.id
_entity.type
_entity.pdbx_description
1 polymer ?
#
loop_
_entity_poly.entity_id
_entity_poly.type
_entity_poly.pdbx_seq_one_letter_code
_entity_poly.pdbx_strand_id
1 'polypeptide(L)'
;MQGPLAHPPLRTRVYIDGFNFYYGCLKGTPYKWLDLVQLFEQQILPSVLAKDVNGNPRLSVLLPDPSIKYFTAPIRENVARAPDSVASQSQYHKALAMQYPGRVALIKGYYAVQEMKVKIVDAEEPRRPPKECQEILAWKVEEKQSDVNLALQAYHDAITRQVDQVVIVTNDTDIAPALQMIRAHTPVTVGLVVPTGPGTRRVNRDLGEHAHWTRSHITRDELAACQLPRVIPGRRAAIKPLSWYAQPALLQEILDLAEPIRGSIAAVFKWMEQPFPRLGNARPIDMIETEEGAREVLQYIRTYIAHATQQIEAAPGSGIVTQEPPAAE
;
A
#
# COMPACT_ATOMS: atom_id res chain seq x y z
N MET A 1 21.53 -27.22 12.69
CA MET A 1 20.59 -27.20 13.82
C MET A 1 20.92 -25.96 14.65
N GLN A 2 20.15 -24.88 14.54
CA GLN A 2 20.28 -23.75 15.46
C GLN A 2 19.72 -24.20 16.81
N GLY A 3 20.51 -24.07 17.88
CA GLY A 3 20.06 -24.40 19.24
C GLY A 3 18.82 -23.57 19.64
N PRO A 4 18.08 -23.95 20.68
CA PRO A 4 16.93 -23.19 21.14
C PRO A 4 17.35 -21.74 21.41
N LEU A 5 16.59 -20.78 20.87
CA LEU A 5 16.79 -19.37 21.17
C LEU A 5 16.81 -19.18 22.69
N ALA A 6 17.80 -18.44 23.20
CA ALA A 6 17.97 -18.22 24.63
C ALA A 6 16.71 -17.63 25.31
N HIS A 7 15.87 -16.95 24.54
CA HIS A 7 14.58 -16.43 24.96
C HIS A 7 13.51 -16.63 23.87
N PRO A 8 12.25 -16.93 24.22
CA PRO A 8 11.18 -17.12 23.23
C PRO A 8 10.91 -15.83 22.43
N PRO A 9 10.44 -15.89 21.17
CA PRO A 9 10.13 -14.68 20.40
C PRO A 9 9.00 -13.85 21.05
N LEU A 10 8.95 -12.55 20.75
CA LEU A 10 7.86 -11.65 21.14
C LEU A 10 6.64 -11.90 20.24
N ARG A 11 5.50 -12.25 20.85
CA ARG A 11 4.21 -12.30 20.15
C ARG A 11 3.80 -10.89 19.75
N THR A 12 3.93 -10.59 18.47
CA THR A 12 3.86 -9.24 17.92
C THR A 12 2.57 -9.04 17.14
N ARG A 13 1.91 -7.89 17.33
CA ARG A 13 0.82 -7.43 16.47
C ARG A 13 1.09 -6.03 15.95
N VAL A 14 0.79 -5.80 14.68
CA VAL A 14 0.99 -4.51 14.02
C VAL A 14 -0.34 -3.76 13.94
N TYR A 15 -0.32 -2.46 14.25
CA TYR A 15 -1.47 -1.56 14.24
C TYR A 15 -1.17 -0.44 13.24
N ILE A 16 -1.88 -0.45 12.13
CA ILE A 16 -1.61 0.45 11.00
C ILE A 16 -2.68 1.51 10.92
N ASP A 17 -2.26 2.77 11.08
CA ASP A 17 -3.05 3.92 10.70
C ASP A 17 -3.03 4.04 9.17
N GLY A 18 -4.12 3.62 8.53
CA GLY A 18 -4.20 3.52 7.08
C GLY A 18 -4.09 4.86 6.35
N PHE A 19 -4.49 5.97 6.98
CA PHE A 19 -4.39 7.30 6.36
C PHE A 19 -2.99 7.87 6.48
N ASN A 20 -2.39 7.81 7.67
CA ASN A 20 -1.01 8.22 7.86
C ASN A 20 -0.07 7.37 7.00
N PHE A 21 -0.34 6.06 6.89
CA PHE A 21 0.37 5.16 6.00
C PHE A 21 0.23 5.54 4.52
N TYR A 22 -1.02 5.73 4.05
CA TYR A 22 -1.28 6.12 2.67
C TYR A 22 -0.63 7.46 2.31
N TYR A 23 -0.88 8.52 3.09
CA TYR A 23 -0.34 9.85 2.80
C TYR A 23 1.15 9.98 3.05
N GLY A 24 1.73 9.14 3.89
CA GLY A 24 3.11 9.21 4.30
C GLY A 24 4.09 8.54 3.32
N CYS A 25 3.74 7.37 2.77
CA CYS A 25 4.66 6.63 1.87
C CYS A 25 4.02 5.96 0.64
N LEU A 26 2.69 5.94 0.48
CA LEU A 26 2.05 5.29 -0.68
C LEU A 26 1.49 6.27 -1.72
N LYS A 27 0.97 7.42 -1.29
CA LYS A 27 0.35 8.41 -2.18
C LYS A 27 1.37 8.92 -3.20
N GLY A 28 0.97 8.90 -4.47
CA GLY A 28 1.84 9.30 -5.58
C GLY A 28 2.87 8.24 -5.98
N THR A 29 2.81 7.05 -5.40
CA THR A 29 3.65 5.90 -5.78
C THR A 29 2.81 4.80 -6.46
N PRO A 30 3.44 3.89 -7.22
CA PRO A 30 2.77 2.70 -7.76
C PRO A 30 2.62 1.57 -6.71
N TYR A 31 3.11 1.76 -5.49
CA TYR A 31 3.21 0.70 -4.48
C TYR A 31 1.98 0.55 -3.59
N LYS A 32 0.81 1.00 -4.06
CA LYS A 32 -0.45 0.96 -3.32
C LYS A 32 -1.03 -0.46 -3.19
N TRP A 33 -0.63 -1.39 -4.06
CA TRP A 33 -1.07 -2.80 -4.06
C TRP A 33 -0.21 -3.64 -3.10
N LEU A 34 -0.08 -3.16 -1.86
CA LEU A 34 0.94 -3.61 -0.92
C LEU A 34 0.53 -4.87 -0.14
N ASP A 35 1.45 -5.81 -0.03
CA ASP A 35 1.34 -6.94 0.87
C ASP A 35 1.83 -6.53 2.26
N LEU A 36 0.87 -6.15 3.12
CA LEU A 36 1.17 -5.70 4.48
C LEU A 36 1.83 -6.79 5.31
N VAL A 37 1.40 -8.05 5.19
CA VAL A 37 1.95 -9.14 5.98
C VAL A 37 3.39 -9.39 5.58
N GLN A 38 3.66 -9.49 4.27
CA GLN A 38 5.01 -9.67 3.75
C GLN A 38 5.92 -8.50 4.12
N LEU A 39 5.45 -7.25 4.01
CA LEU A 39 6.21 -6.06 4.40
C LEU A 39 6.70 -6.17 5.85
N PHE A 40 5.80 -6.44 6.79
CA PHE A 40 6.18 -6.48 8.20
C PHE A 40 6.98 -7.74 8.56
N GLU A 41 6.59 -8.89 8.03
CA GLU A 41 7.20 -10.19 8.35
C GLU A 41 8.60 -10.34 7.75
N GLN A 42 8.84 -9.84 6.53
CA GLN A 42 10.08 -10.07 5.78
C GLN A 42 11.02 -8.86 5.74
N GLN A 43 10.50 -7.64 5.79
CA GLN A 43 11.32 -6.42 5.65
C GLN A 43 11.46 -5.69 6.98
N ILE A 44 10.35 -5.28 7.59
CA ILE A 44 10.37 -4.33 8.71
C ILE A 44 10.86 -5.00 10.00
N LEU A 45 10.20 -6.04 10.48
CA LEU A 45 10.52 -6.64 11.79
C LEU A 45 11.93 -7.26 11.82
N PRO A 46 12.41 -7.97 10.78
CA PRO A 46 13.78 -8.49 10.76
C PRO A 46 14.86 -7.40 10.74
N SER A 47 14.55 -6.18 10.28
CA SER A 47 15.49 -5.06 10.22
C SER A 47 15.69 -4.34 11.57
N VAL A 48 14.90 -4.68 12.59
CA VAL A 48 14.87 -3.97 13.87
C VAL A 48 15.41 -4.84 14.99
N LEU A 49 16.33 -4.28 15.80
CA LEU A 49 16.76 -4.90 17.05
C LEU A 49 15.72 -4.65 18.16
N ALA A 50 14.72 -5.53 18.24
CA ALA A 50 13.77 -5.50 19.35
C ALA A 50 14.40 -6.06 20.63
N LYS A 51 14.07 -5.43 21.76
CA LYS A 51 14.46 -5.86 23.11
C LYS A 51 13.22 -6.01 23.98
N ASP A 52 13.24 -6.96 24.90
CA ASP A 52 12.20 -7.03 25.94
C ASP A 52 12.40 -5.96 27.04
N VAL A 53 11.49 -5.93 28.01
CA VAL A 53 11.54 -5.00 29.16
C VAL A 53 12.80 -5.13 30.02
N ASN A 54 13.52 -6.24 29.94
CA ASN A 54 14.78 -6.46 30.64
C ASN A 54 16.00 -6.12 29.78
N GLY A 55 15.79 -5.62 28.55
CA GLY A 55 16.85 -5.24 27.63
C GLY A 55 17.46 -6.40 26.83
N ASN A 56 16.90 -7.61 26.94
CA ASN A 56 17.41 -8.76 26.18
C ASN A 56 16.93 -8.69 24.73
N PRO A 57 17.80 -8.93 23.73
CA PRO A 57 17.37 -9.04 22.33
C PRO A 57 16.35 -10.16 22.15
N ARG A 58 15.29 -9.89 21.39
CA ARG A 58 14.24 -10.87 21.06
C ARG A 58 13.86 -10.75 19.59
N LEU A 59 13.55 -11.88 18.97
CA LEU A 59 12.90 -11.89 17.65
C LEU A 59 11.44 -11.50 17.81
N SER A 60 10.93 -10.68 16.89
CA SER A 60 9.50 -10.39 16.77
C SER A 60 8.84 -11.39 15.82
N VAL A 61 7.75 -12.04 16.25
CA VAL A 61 6.96 -12.97 15.43
C VAL A 61 5.52 -12.51 15.39
N LEU A 62 4.94 -12.38 14.20
CA LEU A 62 3.55 -11.97 14.03
C LEU A 62 2.59 -13.03 14.57
N LEU A 63 1.59 -12.59 15.34
CA LEU A 63 0.48 -13.45 15.74
C LEU A 63 -0.36 -13.89 14.54
N PRO A 64 -0.96 -15.09 14.53
CA PRO A 64 -1.77 -15.54 13.39
C PRO A 64 -3.16 -14.90 13.33
N ASP A 65 -3.74 -14.47 14.46
CA ASP A 65 -5.12 -13.98 14.53
C ASP A 65 -5.27 -12.74 15.46
N PRO A 66 -5.42 -11.54 14.89
CA PRO A 66 -4.81 -11.13 13.63
C PRO A 66 -3.32 -10.83 13.80
N SER A 67 -2.54 -10.94 12.73
CA SER A 67 -1.17 -10.39 12.63
C SER A 67 -1.19 -8.87 12.60
N ILE A 68 -2.15 -8.31 11.86
CA ILE A 68 -2.25 -6.89 11.55
C ILE A 68 -3.67 -6.41 11.81
N LYS A 69 -3.81 -5.30 12.54
CA LYS A 69 -5.04 -4.50 12.63
C LYS A 69 -4.84 -3.24 11.80
N TYR A 70 -5.60 -3.11 10.71
CA TYR A 70 -5.51 -2.01 9.75
C TYR A 70 -6.71 -1.09 9.91
N PHE A 71 -6.47 0.14 10.37
CA PHE A 71 -7.47 1.14 10.71
C PHE A 71 -7.67 2.09 9.53
N THR A 72 -8.91 2.23 9.05
CA THR A 72 -9.19 3.07 7.88
C THR A 72 -10.66 3.47 7.82
N ALA A 73 -11.06 4.26 6.82
CA ALA A 73 -12.44 4.59 6.53
C ALA A 73 -12.74 4.34 5.03
N PRO A 74 -13.88 3.72 4.69
CA PRO A 74 -14.32 3.57 3.30
C PRO A 74 -14.48 4.93 2.61
N ILE A 75 -13.80 5.14 1.48
CA ILE A 75 -13.91 6.37 0.71
C ILE A 75 -15.36 6.58 0.26
N ARG A 76 -15.89 7.78 0.47
CA ARG A 76 -17.22 8.16 -0.05
C ARG A 76 -17.08 8.76 -1.44
N GLU A 77 -17.97 8.35 -2.34
CA GLU A 77 -17.95 8.73 -3.76
C GLU A 77 -17.98 10.24 -3.97
N ASN A 78 -18.83 10.96 -3.23
CA ASN A 78 -18.98 12.42 -3.33
C ASN A 78 -17.75 13.24 -2.88
N VAL A 79 -16.75 12.61 -2.26
CA VAL A 79 -15.50 13.25 -1.82
C VAL A 79 -14.27 12.53 -2.37
N ALA A 80 -14.46 11.58 -3.28
CA ALA A 80 -13.38 10.85 -3.93
C ALA A 80 -12.54 11.81 -4.79
N ARG A 81 -11.21 11.71 -4.67
CA ARG A 81 -10.29 12.58 -5.44
C ARG A 81 -10.09 12.11 -6.88
N ALA A 82 -10.25 10.82 -7.14
CA ALA A 82 -10.16 10.21 -8.45
C ALA A 82 -11.38 9.31 -8.71
N PRO A 83 -11.83 9.18 -9.98
CA PRO A 83 -13.05 8.44 -10.32
C PRO A 83 -13.06 6.99 -9.82
N ASP A 84 -11.89 6.35 -9.76
CA ASP A 84 -11.74 4.95 -9.38
C ASP A 84 -11.31 4.75 -7.91
N SER A 85 -11.29 5.80 -7.07
CA SER A 85 -10.79 5.72 -5.69
C SER A 85 -11.56 4.70 -4.85
N VAL A 86 -12.90 4.73 -4.92
CA VAL A 86 -13.80 3.84 -4.17
C VAL A 86 -13.60 2.39 -4.61
N ALA A 87 -13.59 2.17 -5.94
CA ALA A 87 -13.38 0.84 -6.52
C ALA A 87 -11.99 0.29 -6.16
N SER A 88 -10.95 1.11 -6.28
CA SER A 88 -9.57 0.72 -5.99
C SER A 88 -9.36 0.34 -4.52
N GLN A 89 -9.89 1.15 -3.58
CA GLN A 89 -9.81 0.83 -2.16
C GLN A 89 -10.58 -0.46 -1.84
N SER A 90 -11.76 -0.64 -2.45
CA SER A 90 -12.55 -1.87 -2.28
C SER A 90 -11.81 -3.10 -2.78
N GLN A 91 -11.15 -3.02 -3.95
CA GLN A 91 -10.30 -4.10 -4.49
C GLN A 91 -9.16 -4.44 -3.55
N TYR A 92 -8.48 -3.44 -2.98
CA TYR A 92 -7.36 -3.66 -2.07
C TYR A 92 -7.80 -4.29 -0.74
N HIS A 93 -8.85 -3.77 -0.11
CA HIS A 93 -9.41 -4.35 1.10
C HIS A 93 -9.85 -5.80 0.89
N LYS A 94 -10.44 -6.09 -0.27
CA LYS A 94 -10.82 -7.44 -0.68
C LYS A 94 -9.60 -8.33 -0.88
N ALA A 95 -8.55 -7.83 -1.54
CA ALA A 95 -7.31 -8.58 -1.76
C ALA A 95 -6.64 -8.97 -0.44
N LEU A 96 -6.53 -8.05 0.53
CA LEU A 96 -6.01 -8.34 1.86
C LEU A 96 -6.81 -9.43 2.57
N ALA A 97 -8.15 -9.33 2.55
CA ALA A 97 -9.03 -10.31 3.19
C ALA A 97 -8.95 -11.70 2.53
N MET A 98 -8.73 -11.77 1.22
CA MET A 98 -8.63 -13.02 0.46
C MET A 98 -7.26 -13.67 0.58
N GLN A 99 -6.17 -12.90 0.47
CA GLN A 99 -4.80 -13.39 0.55
C GLN A 99 -4.46 -13.87 1.97
N TYR A 100 -5.00 -13.19 2.98
CA TYR A 100 -4.67 -13.40 4.38
C TYR A 100 -5.90 -13.56 5.28
N PRO A 101 -6.71 -14.62 5.10
CA PRO A 101 -7.90 -14.84 5.92
C PRO A 101 -7.53 -14.87 7.42
N GLY A 102 -8.16 -14.01 8.22
CA GLY A 102 -7.92 -13.89 9.66
C GLY A 102 -6.64 -13.14 10.06
N ARG A 103 -5.57 -13.17 9.24
CA ARG A 103 -4.31 -12.48 9.60
C ARG A 103 -4.40 -10.95 9.52
N VAL A 104 -5.25 -10.39 8.65
CA VAL A 104 -5.44 -8.93 8.52
C VAL A 104 -6.87 -8.55 8.90
N ALA A 105 -7.02 -7.86 10.04
CA ALA A 105 -8.29 -7.32 10.49
C ALA A 105 -8.46 -5.87 10.00
N LEU A 106 -9.46 -5.63 9.14
CA LEU A 106 -9.84 -4.28 8.68
C LEU A 106 -10.82 -3.64 9.66
N ILE A 107 -10.39 -2.62 10.38
CA ILE A 107 -11.21 -1.90 11.37
C ILE A 107 -11.60 -0.55 10.75
N LYS A 108 -12.91 -0.41 10.47
CA LYS A 108 -13.43 0.70 9.67
C LYS A 108 -14.07 1.76 10.55
N GLY A 109 -13.52 2.97 10.53
CA GLY A 109 -14.21 4.20 10.87
C GLY A 109 -15.12 4.67 9.74
N TYR A 110 -15.42 5.96 9.71
CA TYR A 110 -16.28 6.57 8.68
C TYR A 110 -15.84 7.99 8.32
N TYR A 111 -16.30 8.48 7.17
CA TYR A 111 -16.14 9.89 6.80
C TYR A 111 -17.34 10.72 7.24
N ALA A 112 -17.07 11.74 8.05
CA ALA A 112 -18.00 12.83 8.29
C ALA A 112 -17.83 13.88 7.18
N VAL A 113 -18.92 14.19 6.48
CA VAL A 113 -18.98 15.26 5.48
C VAL A 113 -20.03 16.24 5.96
N GLN A 114 -19.61 17.46 6.29
CA GLN A 114 -20.49 18.49 6.82
C GLN A 114 -20.07 19.86 6.30
N GLU A 115 -21.04 20.75 6.13
CA GLU A 115 -20.74 22.16 5.90
C GLU A 115 -20.24 22.81 7.20
N MET A 116 -19.18 23.58 7.12
CA MET A 116 -18.68 24.36 8.24
C MET A 116 -18.27 25.77 7.79
N LYS A 117 -18.33 26.72 8.71
CA LYS A 117 -17.70 28.02 8.50
C LYS A 117 -16.21 27.90 8.74
N VAL A 118 -15.41 28.29 7.75
CA VAL A 118 -13.94 28.38 7.86
C VAL A 118 -13.50 29.83 7.74
N LYS A 119 -12.42 30.16 8.46
CA LYS A 119 -11.76 31.47 8.39
C LYS A 119 -10.75 31.45 7.26
N ILE A 120 -10.83 32.42 6.35
CA ILE A 120 -9.85 32.55 5.26
C ILE A 120 -8.62 33.33 5.73
N VAL A 121 -7.44 32.93 5.25
CA VAL A 121 -6.21 33.69 5.49
C VAL A 121 -6.22 34.89 4.56
N ASP A 122 -6.08 36.10 5.12
CA ASP A 122 -5.91 37.32 4.33
C ASP A 122 -4.49 37.32 3.72
N ALA A 123 -4.40 37.36 2.39
CA ALA A 123 -3.11 37.35 1.70
C ALA A 123 -2.33 38.65 1.89
N GLU A 124 -3.02 39.78 2.06
CA GLU A 124 -2.42 41.09 2.31
C GLU A 124 -2.04 41.27 3.78
N GLU A 125 -2.76 40.59 4.69
CA GLU A 125 -2.44 40.55 6.12
C GLU A 125 -2.33 39.11 6.68
N PRO A 126 -1.30 38.33 6.31
CA PRO A 126 -1.19 36.91 6.70
C PRO A 126 -1.07 36.67 8.22
N ARG A 127 -0.71 37.70 8.98
CA ARG A 127 -0.57 37.65 10.44
C ARG A 127 -1.85 38.05 11.18
N ARG A 128 -2.91 38.43 10.46
CA ARG A 128 -4.19 38.78 11.09
C ARG A 128 -4.70 37.58 11.90
N PRO A 129 -5.08 37.77 13.18
CA PRO A 129 -5.59 36.69 14.00
C PRO A 129 -6.81 36.00 13.34
N PRO A 130 -6.93 34.66 13.36
CA PRO A 130 -8.04 33.96 12.70
C PRO A 130 -9.45 34.43 13.13
N LYS A 131 -9.60 34.92 14.37
CA LYS A 131 -10.86 35.46 14.90
C LYS A 131 -11.36 36.70 14.13
N GLU A 132 -10.45 37.48 13.56
CA GLU A 132 -10.70 38.72 12.82
C GLU A 132 -10.82 38.48 11.31
N CYS A 133 -10.57 37.26 10.85
CA CYS A 133 -10.70 36.90 9.44
C CYS A 133 -12.17 36.73 9.02
N GLN A 134 -12.42 36.97 7.74
CA GLN A 134 -13.70 36.67 7.09
C GLN A 134 -14.04 35.18 7.17
N GLU A 135 -15.32 34.88 7.33
CA GLU A 135 -15.86 33.52 7.27
C GLU A 135 -16.45 33.20 5.91
N ILE A 136 -16.20 31.98 5.43
CA ILE A 136 -16.89 31.39 4.27
C ILE A 136 -17.42 30.01 4.63
N LEU A 137 -18.45 29.55 3.92
CA LEU A 137 -18.89 28.16 4.01
C LEU A 137 -17.94 27.27 3.20
N ALA A 138 -17.52 26.16 3.80
CA ALA A 138 -16.72 25.14 3.15
C ALA A 138 -17.18 23.74 3.58
N TRP A 139 -17.00 22.77 2.69
CA TRP A 139 -17.19 21.36 3.01
C TRP A 139 -16.01 20.86 3.86
N LYS A 140 -16.31 20.41 5.07
CA LYS A 140 -15.36 19.69 5.92
C LYS A 140 -15.53 18.20 5.68
N VAL A 141 -14.48 17.57 5.18
CA VAL A 141 -14.41 16.12 5.03
C VAL A 141 -13.38 15.62 6.03
N GLU A 142 -13.84 14.89 7.04
CA GLU A 142 -13.00 14.33 8.09
C GLU A 142 -13.22 12.84 8.22
N GLU A 143 -12.13 12.13 8.42
CA GLU A 143 -12.20 10.78 8.92
C GLU A 143 -12.48 10.78 10.42
N LYS A 144 -13.25 9.80 10.89
CA LYS A 144 -13.65 9.66 12.29
C LYS A 144 -13.47 8.22 12.73
N GLN A 145 -13.14 8.08 14.02
CA GLN A 145 -12.99 6.84 14.79
C GLN A 145 -11.74 5.99 14.50
N SER A 146 -10.96 6.18 13.42
CA SER A 146 -9.81 5.29 13.20
C SER A 146 -8.75 5.42 14.29
N ASP A 147 -8.39 6.65 14.69
CA ASP A 147 -7.37 6.89 15.72
C ASP A 147 -7.82 6.37 17.09
N VAL A 148 -9.08 6.62 17.44
CA VAL A 148 -9.69 6.15 18.69
C VAL A 148 -9.73 4.62 18.72
N ASN A 149 -10.14 3.98 17.63
CA ASN A 149 -10.14 2.52 17.53
C ASN A 149 -8.72 1.95 17.63
N LEU A 150 -7.73 2.61 17.00
CA LEU A 150 -6.33 2.20 17.05
C LEU A 150 -5.82 2.23 18.49
N ALA A 151 -5.99 3.37 19.18
CA ALA A 151 -5.63 3.54 20.57
C ALA A 151 -6.25 2.48 21.49
N LEU A 152 -7.58 2.31 21.40
CA LEU A 152 -8.31 1.38 22.25
C LEU A 152 -7.89 -0.07 22.02
N GLN A 153 -7.75 -0.49 20.76
CA GLN A 153 -7.38 -1.86 20.42
C GLN A 153 -5.92 -2.19 20.82
N ALA A 154 -4.99 -1.26 20.60
CA ALA A 154 -3.59 -1.44 20.99
C ALA A 154 -3.45 -1.54 22.51
N TYR A 155 -4.10 -0.62 23.24
CA TYR A 155 -4.10 -0.64 24.70
C TYR A 155 -4.80 -1.89 25.26
N HIS A 156 -5.96 -2.25 24.73
CA HIS A 156 -6.71 -3.44 25.16
C HIS A 156 -5.90 -4.73 24.97
N ASP A 157 -5.28 -4.92 23.80
CA ASP A 157 -4.47 -6.12 23.54
C ASP A 157 -3.26 -6.20 24.49
N ALA A 158 -2.66 -5.05 24.82
CA ALA A 158 -1.53 -4.98 25.73
C ALA A 158 -1.95 -5.29 27.19
N ILE A 159 -3.00 -4.64 27.70
CA ILE A 159 -3.43 -4.82 29.10
C ILE A 159 -4.02 -6.21 29.36
N THR A 160 -4.64 -6.82 28.33
CA THR A 160 -5.15 -8.20 28.40
C THR A 160 -4.09 -9.26 28.08
N ARG A 161 -2.81 -8.87 27.88
CA ARG A 161 -1.65 -9.75 27.63
C ARG A 161 -1.79 -10.65 26.39
N GLN A 162 -2.55 -10.20 25.39
CA GLN A 162 -2.68 -10.92 24.11
C GLN A 162 -1.39 -10.84 23.29
N VAL A 163 -0.60 -9.80 23.50
CA VAL A 163 0.65 -9.51 22.79
C VAL A 163 1.79 -9.31 23.79
N ASP A 164 3.01 -9.59 23.34
CA ASP A 164 4.24 -9.21 24.05
C ASP A 164 4.86 -7.95 23.42
N GLN A 165 4.49 -7.64 22.17
CA GLN A 165 4.88 -6.44 21.45
C GLN A 165 3.72 -5.86 20.64
N VAL A 166 3.52 -4.55 20.75
CA VAL A 166 2.71 -3.76 19.81
C VAL A 166 3.64 -3.00 18.88
N VAL A 167 3.35 -3.02 17.59
CA VAL A 167 4.04 -2.19 16.59
C VAL A 167 3.06 -1.21 15.99
N ILE A 168 3.25 0.07 16.29
CA ILE A 168 2.35 1.14 15.86
C ILE A 168 2.93 1.81 14.63
N VAL A 169 2.14 1.89 13.57
CA VAL A 169 2.56 2.42 12.27
C VAL A 169 1.83 3.72 12.00
N THR A 170 2.41 4.82 12.48
CA THR A 170 1.91 6.18 12.29
C THR A 170 3.00 7.19 12.60
N ASN A 171 2.77 8.45 12.22
CA ASN A 171 3.51 9.63 12.70
C ASN A 171 2.55 10.67 13.29
N ASP A 172 1.31 10.29 13.57
CA ASP A 172 0.32 11.16 14.21
C ASP A 172 0.52 11.15 15.73
N THR A 173 0.61 12.34 16.32
CA THR A 173 0.81 12.52 17.75
C THR A 173 -0.40 12.16 18.59
N ASP A 174 -1.59 12.08 17.99
CA ASP A 174 -2.83 11.78 18.72
C ASP A 174 -2.81 10.40 19.40
N ILE A 175 -1.93 9.48 18.96
CA ILE A 175 -1.73 8.17 19.59
C ILE A 175 -0.81 8.19 20.82
N ALA A 176 -0.05 9.27 21.06
CA ALA A 176 0.95 9.33 22.13
C ALA A 176 0.39 8.96 23.53
N PRO A 177 -0.82 9.43 23.94
CA PRO A 177 -1.40 9.03 25.23
C PRO A 177 -1.61 7.52 25.34
N ALA A 178 -1.97 6.84 24.26
CA ALA A 178 -2.13 5.38 24.27
C ALA A 178 -0.77 4.67 24.47
N LEU A 179 0.29 5.15 23.80
CA LEU A 179 1.64 4.60 23.99
C LEU A 179 2.12 4.79 25.42
N GLN A 180 1.88 5.98 25.99
CA GLN A 180 2.18 6.28 27.39
C GLN A 180 1.45 5.32 28.34
N MET A 181 0.15 5.08 28.12
CA MET A 181 -0.62 4.14 28.94
C MET A 181 -0.13 2.69 28.82
N ILE A 182 0.21 2.23 27.61
CA ILE A 182 0.80 0.89 27.41
C ILE A 182 2.11 0.77 28.19
N ARG A 183 2.99 1.77 28.07
CA ARG A 183 4.27 1.87 28.79
C ARG A 183 4.10 1.87 30.30
N ALA A 184 3.11 2.57 30.82
CA ALA A 184 2.89 2.74 32.25
C ALA A 184 2.22 1.53 32.93
N HIS A 185 1.36 0.81 32.20
CA HIS A 185 0.46 -0.19 32.80
C HIS A 185 0.72 -1.63 32.34
N THR A 186 1.68 -1.85 31.44
CA THR A 186 1.94 -3.19 30.87
C THR A 186 3.43 -3.44 30.66
N PRO A 187 3.88 -4.71 30.66
CA PRO A 187 5.25 -5.08 30.30
C PRO A 187 5.42 -5.24 28.76
N VAL A 188 4.52 -4.67 27.96
CA VAL A 188 4.52 -4.86 26.50
C VAL A 188 5.56 -3.97 25.84
N THR A 189 6.33 -4.55 24.92
CA THR A 189 7.27 -3.79 24.10
C THR A 189 6.52 -2.95 23.08
N VAL A 190 6.87 -1.68 22.96
CA VAL A 190 6.26 -0.72 22.03
C VAL A 190 7.26 -0.42 20.92
N GLY A 191 6.93 -0.82 19.70
CA GLY A 191 7.63 -0.44 18.47
C GLY A 191 6.89 0.66 17.74
N LEU A 192 7.63 1.62 17.18
CA LEU A 192 7.09 2.67 16.33
C LEU A 192 7.68 2.58 14.93
N VAL A 193 6.84 2.56 13.90
CA VAL A 193 7.25 2.64 12.49
C VAL A 193 6.63 3.89 11.89
N VAL A 194 7.46 4.84 11.51
CA VAL A 194 7.03 6.08 10.86
C VAL A 194 6.87 5.80 9.36
N PRO A 195 5.64 5.87 8.80
CA PRO A 195 5.41 5.48 7.41
C PRO A 195 5.74 6.62 6.47
N THR A 196 7.03 6.90 6.29
CA THR A 196 7.51 7.98 5.42
C THR A 196 8.70 7.51 4.59
N GLY A 197 8.99 8.22 3.51
CA GLY A 197 10.20 7.99 2.72
C GLY A 197 11.46 8.46 3.46
N PRO A 198 12.65 7.93 3.11
CA PRO A 198 13.91 8.37 3.70
C PRO A 198 14.10 9.89 3.58
N GLY A 199 14.38 10.55 4.71
CA GLY A 199 14.65 12.00 4.75
C GLY A 199 13.42 12.91 4.61
N THR A 200 12.22 12.37 4.40
CA THR A 200 11.00 13.17 4.15
C THR A 200 10.42 13.78 5.42
N ARG A 201 10.38 13.02 6.52
CA ARG A 201 9.87 13.48 7.83
C ARG A 201 10.75 12.96 8.95
N ARG A 202 10.87 13.77 10.00
CA ARG A 202 11.50 13.35 11.26
C ARG A 202 10.46 12.62 12.12
N VAL A 203 10.94 11.65 12.89
CA VAL A 203 10.16 11.01 13.95
C VAL A 203 9.69 12.10 14.92
N ASN A 204 8.41 12.10 15.26
CA ASN A 204 7.90 13.01 16.28
C ASN A 204 8.53 12.67 17.65
N ARG A 205 9.02 13.68 18.38
CA ARG A 205 9.72 13.49 19.65
C ARG A 205 8.86 12.78 20.68
N ASP A 206 7.62 13.20 20.83
CA ASP A 206 6.68 12.70 21.84
C ASP A 206 6.34 11.22 21.59
N LEU A 207 6.22 10.81 20.32
CA LEU A 207 6.03 9.41 19.95
C LEU A 207 7.28 8.56 20.23
N GLY A 208 8.46 9.10 19.90
CA GLY A 208 9.74 8.42 20.13
C GLY A 208 10.02 8.17 21.61
N GLU A 209 9.65 9.10 22.48
CA GLU A 209 9.82 8.99 23.95
C GLU A 209 9.04 7.82 24.56
N HIS A 210 7.94 7.38 23.94
CA HIS A 210 7.12 6.27 24.42
C HIS A 210 7.38 4.94 23.71
N ALA A 211 8.25 4.93 22.70
CA ALA A 211 8.64 3.73 21.97
C ALA A 211 9.94 3.13 22.54
N HIS A 212 10.01 1.80 22.63
CA HIS A 212 11.24 1.08 22.98
C HIS A 212 12.22 1.03 21.82
N TRP A 213 11.70 1.09 20.60
CA TRP A 213 12.47 1.22 19.37
C TRP A 213 11.65 1.97 18.33
N THR A 214 12.35 2.64 17.41
CA THR A 214 11.70 3.34 16.31
C THR A 214 12.38 3.03 14.99
N ARG A 215 11.57 2.83 13.97
CA ARG A 215 11.98 2.83 12.57
C ARG A 215 11.49 4.11 11.92
N SER A 216 12.43 4.91 11.39
CA SER A 216 12.14 6.28 10.97
C SER A 216 11.52 6.40 9.57
N HIS A 217 11.53 5.34 8.77
CA HIS A 217 11.04 5.36 7.38
C HIS A 217 10.73 3.95 6.87
N ILE A 218 10.16 3.89 5.67
CA ILE A 218 10.00 2.70 4.83
C ILE A 218 10.59 3.02 3.45
N THR A 219 11.46 2.17 2.94
CA THR A 219 12.17 2.42 1.68
C THR A 219 11.31 2.05 0.47
N ARG A 220 11.64 2.60 -0.71
CA ARG A 220 10.95 2.22 -1.95
C ARG A 220 11.18 0.75 -2.31
N ASP A 221 12.38 0.23 -2.08
CA ASP A 221 12.72 -1.16 -2.40
C ASP A 221 11.90 -2.14 -1.56
N GLU A 222 11.67 -1.82 -0.27
CA GLU A 222 10.79 -2.61 0.60
C GLU A 222 9.34 -2.60 0.12
N LEU A 223 8.84 -1.44 -0.30
CA LEU A 223 7.49 -1.32 -0.85
C LEU A 223 7.38 -2.09 -2.18
N ALA A 224 8.38 -2.01 -3.05
CA ALA A 224 8.42 -2.70 -4.34
C ALA A 224 8.49 -4.23 -4.17
N ALA A 225 9.31 -4.71 -3.24
CA ALA A 225 9.50 -6.13 -2.95
C ALA A 225 8.27 -6.80 -2.29
N CYS A 226 7.36 -6.00 -1.73
CA CYS A 226 6.18 -6.50 -1.01
C CYS A 226 4.88 -6.08 -1.70
N GLN A 227 4.78 -6.21 -3.01
CA GLN A 227 3.50 -6.06 -3.73
C GLN A 227 2.73 -7.39 -3.76
N LEU A 228 1.41 -7.30 -3.58
CA LEU A 228 0.53 -8.44 -3.78
C LEU A 228 0.57 -8.92 -5.24
N PRO A 229 0.29 -10.21 -5.52
CA PRO A 229 0.05 -10.66 -6.87
C PRO A 229 -1.02 -9.82 -7.56
N ARG A 230 -0.89 -9.59 -8.88
CA ARG A 230 -1.83 -8.78 -9.66
C ARG A 230 -3.28 -9.22 -9.47
N VAL A 231 -3.50 -10.53 -9.40
CA VAL A 231 -4.81 -11.15 -9.24
C VAL A 231 -4.78 -12.03 -8.01
N ILE A 232 -5.67 -11.78 -7.05
CA ILE A 232 -5.95 -12.71 -5.95
C ILE A 232 -7.17 -13.54 -6.35
N PRO A 233 -7.00 -14.86 -6.58
CA PRO A 233 -8.07 -15.71 -7.09
C PRO A 233 -9.16 -15.95 -6.05
N GLY A 234 -10.41 -16.12 -6.51
CA GLY A 234 -11.57 -16.44 -5.69
C GLY A 234 -12.87 -16.32 -6.50
N ARG A 235 -14.03 -16.58 -5.87
CA ARG A 235 -15.36 -16.54 -6.55
C ARG A 235 -15.57 -15.26 -7.35
N ARG A 236 -15.11 -14.13 -6.81
CA ARG A 236 -14.87 -12.89 -7.56
C ARG A 236 -13.43 -12.52 -7.27
N ALA A 237 -12.56 -12.51 -8.25
CA ALA A 237 -11.15 -12.15 -8.05
C ALA A 237 -11.00 -10.71 -7.53
N ALA A 238 -9.93 -10.45 -6.76
CA ALA A 238 -9.46 -9.09 -6.50
C ALA A 238 -8.33 -8.79 -7.47
N ILE A 239 -8.38 -7.64 -8.16
CA ILE A 239 -7.45 -7.30 -9.24
C ILE A 239 -6.81 -5.94 -8.95
N LYS A 240 -5.49 -5.86 -9.10
CA LYS A 240 -4.72 -4.62 -8.98
C LYS A 240 -5.32 -3.54 -9.90
N PRO A 241 -5.73 -2.38 -9.35
CA PRO A 241 -6.24 -1.27 -10.16
C PRO A 241 -5.22 -0.77 -11.17
N LEU A 242 -5.68 -0.41 -12.37
CA LEU A 242 -4.81 0.08 -13.44
C LEU A 242 -4.11 1.40 -13.06
N SER A 243 -4.81 2.29 -12.37
CA SER A 243 -4.30 3.57 -11.85
C SER A 243 -3.22 3.41 -10.76
N TRP A 244 -2.90 2.18 -10.37
CA TRP A 244 -1.87 1.86 -9.37
C TRP A 244 -0.59 1.33 -10.02
N TYR A 245 -0.51 1.26 -11.36
CA TYR A 245 0.77 1.06 -12.06
C TYR A 245 1.52 2.39 -12.20
N ALA A 246 2.83 2.32 -12.45
CA ALA A 246 3.68 3.50 -12.60
C ALA A 246 3.29 4.35 -13.82
N GLN A 247 2.93 3.68 -14.91
CA GLN A 247 2.54 4.31 -16.18
C GLN A 247 1.10 3.90 -16.58
N PRO A 248 0.06 4.38 -15.86
CA PRO A 248 -1.30 3.88 -16.05
C PRO A 248 -1.88 4.22 -17.43
N ALA A 249 -1.56 5.40 -17.99
CA ALA A 249 -2.04 5.79 -19.32
C ALA A 249 -1.38 4.97 -20.44
N LEU A 250 -0.05 4.79 -20.38
CA LEU A 250 0.67 3.97 -21.35
C LEU A 250 0.30 2.49 -21.22
N LEU A 251 0.06 2.00 -20.00
CA LEU A 251 -0.43 0.64 -19.80
C LEU A 251 -1.83 0.46 -20.40
N GLN A 252 -2.75 1.42 -20.23
CA GLN A 252 -4.06 1.36 -20.89
C GLN A 252 -3.89 1.24 -22.41
N GLU A 253 -3.02 2.06 -23.01
CA GLU A 253 -2.75 1.99 -24.45
C GLU A 253 -2.15 0.64 -24.88
N ILE A 254 -1.23 0.08 -24.09
CA ILE A 254 -0.67 -1.27 -24.31
C ILE A 254 -1.80 -2.30 -24.33
N LEU A 255 -2.72 -2.23 -23.35
CA LEU A 255 -3.84 -3.16 -23.25
C LEU A 255 -4.77 -3.03 -24.46
N ASP A 256 -5.12 -1.80 -24.85
CA ASP A 256 -6.02 -1.54 -25.98
C ASP A 256 -5.47 -2.07 -27.31
N LEU A 257 -4.15 -1.94 -27.53
CA LEU A 257 -3.49 -2.43 -28.75
C LEU A 257 -3.22 -3.94 -28.72
N ALA A 258 -2.89 -4.50 -27.56
CA ALA A 258 -2.50 -5.90 -27.44
C ALA A 258 -3.70 -6.86 -27.26
N GLU A 259 -4.81 -6.41 -26.69
CA GLU A 259 -5.98 -7.26 -26.45
C GLU A 259 -6.52 -7.88 -27.74
N PRO A 260 -6.74 -7.15 -28.86
CA PRO A 260 -7.19 -7.74 -30.11
C PRO A 260 -6.24 -8.80 -30.68
N ILE A 261 -4.95 -8.70 -30.36
CA ILE A 261 -3.90 -9.62 -30.82
C ILE A 261 -3.87 -10.88 -29.94
N ARG A 262 -4.05 -10.73 -28.61
CA ARG A 262 -3.92 -11.80 -27.62
C ARG A 262 -5.25 -12.45 -27.25
N GLY A 263 -6.37 -11.88 -27.66
CA GLY A 263 -7.74 -12.36 -27.46
C GLY A 263 -8.38 -11.97 -26.12
N SER A 264 -7.62 -11.53 -25.12
CA SER A 264 -8.16 -11.00 -23.86
C SER A 264 -7.11 -10.22 -23.06
N ILE A 265 -7.54 -9.28 -22.22
CA ILE A 265 -6.68 -8.59 -21.23
C ILE A 265 -5.89 -9.59 -20.36
N ALA A 266 -6.49 -10.71 -19.94
CA ALA A 266 -5.80 -11.72 -19.14
C ALA A 266 -4.63 -12.35 -19.90
N ALA A 267 -4.79 -12.63 -21.20
CA ALA A 267 -3.74 -13.15 -22.06
C ALA A 267 -2.65 -12.11 -22.36
N VAL A 268 -2.99 -10.82 -22.37
CA VAL A 268 -2.01 -9.72 -22.45
C VAL A 268 -1.14 -9.70 -21.19
N PHE A 269 -1.75 -9.65 -19.99
CA PHE A 269 -0.97 -9.68 -18.74
C PHE A 269 -0.12 -10.94 -18.61
N LYS A 270 -0.64 -12.12 -19.00
CA LYS A 270 0.15 -13.36 -19.02
C LYS A 270 1.39 -13.21 -19.88
N TRP A 271 1.29 -12.57 -21.05
CA TRP A 271 2.45 -12.27 -21.91
C TRP A 271 3.41 -11.27 -21.25
N MET A 272 2.88 -10.18 -20.68
CA MET A 272 3.70 -9.17 -20.03
C MET A 272 4.50 -9.71 -18.83
N GLU A 273 3.99 -10.75 -18.18
CA GLU A 273 4.63 -11.41 -17.04
C GLU A 273 5.72 -12.43 -17.45
N GLN A 274 5.93 -12.69 -18.75
CA GLN A 274 6.97 -13.60 -19.24
C GLN A 274 8.18 -12.85 -19.81
N PRO A 275 9.40 -13.40 -19.66
CA PRO A 275 10.58 -12.90 -20.39
C PRO A 275 10.33 -12.94 -21.90
N PHE A 276 10.66 -11.87 -22.59
CA PHE A 276 10.38 -11.77 -24.02
C PHE A 276 11.64 -11.45 -24.84
N PRO A 277 12.13 -12.40 -25.68
CA PRO A 277 13.42 -12.24 -26.38
C PRO A 277 13.55 -10.98 -27.24
N ARG A 278 12.46 -10.52 -27.86
CA ARG A 278 12.48 -9.31 -28.72
C ARG A 278 12.57 -8.00 -27.93
N LEU A 279 12.42 -8.05 -26.61
CA LEU A 279 12.60 -6.94 -25.68
C LEU A 279 13.81 -7.22 -24.76
N GLY A 280 14.90 -7.76 -25.32
CA GLY A 280 16.12 -8.05 -24.55
C GLY A 280 15.95 -9.10 -23.46
N ASN A 281 14.97 -10.01 -23.62
CA ASN A 281 14.57 -10.99 -22.60
C ASN A 281 14.02 -10.36 -21.29
N ALA A 282 13.64 -9.08 -21.32
CA ALA A 282 12.93 -8.43 -20.22
C ALA A 282 11.47 -8.88 -20.19
N ARG A 283 10.84 -8.77 -19.02
CA ARG A 283 9.39 -8.92 -18.89
C ARG A 283 8.74 -7.55 -19.18
N PRO A 284 7.79 -7.44 -20.13
CA PRO A 284 7.14 -6.17 -20.41
C PRO A 284 6.49 -5.53 -19.17
N ILE A 285 6.03 -6.32 -18.20
CA ILE A 285 5.43 -5.82 -16.96
C ILE A 285 6.44 -5.06 -16.07
N ASP A 286 7.72 -5.40 -16.12
CA ASP A 286 8.76 -4.69 -15.37
C ASP A 286 9.20 -3.43 -16.13
N MET A 287 9.21 -3.49 -17.47
CA MET A 287 9.59 -2.34 -18.30
C MET A 287 8.66 -1.15 -18.10
N ILE A 288 7.35 -1.39 -17.88
CA ILE A 288 6.35 -0.34 -17.65
C ILE A 288 6.47 0.36 -16.28
N GLU A 289 7.47 0.01 -15.46
CA GLU A 289 7.80 0.80 -14.26
C GLU A 289 8.40 2.17 -14.62
N THR A 290 8.97 2.30 -15.83
CA THR A 290 9.52 3.54 -16.38
C THR A 290 8.73 4.00 -17.60
N GLU A 291 8.75 5.30 -17.88
CA GLU A 291 8.09 5.85 -19.07
C GLU A 291 8.79 5.37 -20.35
N GLU A 292 10.12 5.31 -20.33
CA GLU A 292 10.96 4.84 -21.44
C GLU A 292 10.65 3.37 -21.78
N GLY A 293 10.66 2.49 -20.77
CA GLY A 293 10.35 1.08 -20.97
C GLY A 293 8.91 0.83 -21.43
N ALA A 294 7.94 1.60 -20.91
CA ALA A 294 6.57 1.53 -21.40
C ALA A 294 6.44 1.92 -22.88
N ARG A 295 7.17 2.95 -23.32
CA ARG A 295 7.20 3.38 -24.72
C ARG A 295 7.88 2.35 -25.62
N GLU A 296 8.91 1.66 -25.14
CA GLU A 296 9.56 0.57 -25.89
C GLU A 296 8.60 -0.60 -26.13
N VAL A 297 7.83 -1.00 -25.10
CA VAL A 297 6.78 -2.03 -25.23
C VAL A 297 5.71 -1.60 -26.23
N LEU A 298 5.26 -0.34 -26.17
CA LEU A 298 4.29 0.21 -27.14
C LEU A 298 4.82 0.21 -28.56
N GLN A 299 6.07 0.65 -28.74
CA GLN A 299 6.70 0.69 -30.05
C GLN A 299 6.78 -0.71 -30.67
N TYR A 300 7.15 -1.72 -29.88
CA TYR A 300 7.14 -3.12 -30.30
C TYR A 300 5.75 -3.55 -30.82
N ILE A 301 4.69 -3.29 -30.05
CA ILE A 301 3.32 -3.66 -30.42
C ILE A 301 2.89 -2.96 -31.71
N ARG A 302 3.16 -1.66 -31.84
CA ARG A 302 2.83 -0.87 -33.04
C ARG A 302 3.57 -1.38 -34.28
N THR A 303 4.86 -1.70 -34.17
CA THR A 303 5.63 -2.29 -35.28
C THR A 303 5.07 -3.66 -35.68
N TYR A 304 4.69 -4.50 -34.72
CA TYR A 304 4.07 -5.79 -35.00
C TYR A 304 2.75 -5.61 -35.78
N ILE A 305 1.88 -4.69 -35.34
CA ILE A 305 0.62 -4.40 -36.03
C ILE A 305 0.89 -3.90 -37.45
N ALA A 306 1.82 -2.97 -37.63
CA ALA A 306 2.15 -2.43 -38.96
C ALA A 306 2.63 -3.53 -39.93
N HIS A 307 3.48 -4.45 -39.46
CA HIS A 307 3.94 -5.57 -40.28
C HIS A 307 2.81 -6.55 -40.61
N ALA A 308 1.94 -6.86 -39.65
CA ALA A 308 0.79 -7.74 -39.88
C ALA A 308 -0.18 -7.15 -40.91
N THR A 309 -0.45 -5.84 -40.85
CA THR A 309 -1.32 -5.15 -41.83
C THR A 309 -0.71 -5.17 -43.23
N GLN A 310 0.58 -4.89 -43.37
CA GLN A 310 1.27 -4.92 -44.67
C GLN A 310 1.23 -6.32 -45.31
N GLN A 311 1.34 -7.39 -44.51
CA GLN A 311 1.24 -8.76 -45.02
C GLN A 311 -0.17 -9.10 -45.51
N ILE A 312 -1.21 -8.58 -44.86
CA ILE A 312 -2.61 -8.77 -45.28
C ILE A 312 -2.89 -8.01 -46.58
N GLU A 313 -2.40 -6.77 -46.72
CA GLU A 313 -2.59 -5.95 -47.92
C GLU A 313 -1.82 -6.50 -49.14
N ALA A 314 -0.66 -7.11 -48.93
CA ALA A 314 0.17 -7.67 -50.00
C ALA A 314 -0.36 -9.01 -50.58
N ALA A 315 -1.30 -9.70 -49.91
CA ALA A 315 -1.84 -10.99 -50.36
C ALA A 315 -3.34 -11.15 -50.03
N PRO A 316 -4.25 -10.43 -50.72
CA PRO A 316 -5.68 -10.52 -50.48
C PRO A 316 -6.22 -11.87 -50.95
N GLY A 317 -6.29 -12.86 -50.06
CA GLY A 317 -6.89 -14.18 -50.33
C GLY A 317 -6.08 -15.39 -49.86
N SER A 318 -4.84 -15.22 -49.42
CA SER A 318 -4.14 -16.28 -48.67
C SER A 318 -4.61 -16.22 -47.22
N GLY A 319 -5.33 -17.25 -46.78
CA GLY A 319 -5.56 -17.48 -45.35
C GLY A 319 -4.23 -17.39 -44.59
N ILE A 320 -4.30 -16.84 -43.37
CA ILE A 320 -3.17 -16.52 -42.49
C ILE A 320 -2.07 -17.59 -42.65
N VAL A 321 -0.97 -17.26 -43.32
CA VAL A 321 0.29 -17.97 -43.10
C VAL A 321 0.72 -17.48 -41.73
N THR A 322 0.23 -18.16 -40.70
CA THR A 322 0.68 -18.00 -39.33
C THR A 322 2.16 -18.38 -39.35
N GLN A 323 3.05 -17.40 -39.51
CA GLN A 323 4.21 -17.40 -38.63
C GLN A 323 3.60 -17.26 -37.24
N GLU A 324 3.57 -18.38 -36.52
CA GLU A 324 2.89 -18.53 -35.24
C GLU A 324 3.06 -17.29 -34.35
N PRO A 325 2.03 -16.86 -33.59
CA PRO A 325 2.30 -16.03 -32.43
C PRO A 325 3.31 -16.82 -31.59
N PRO A 326 4.45 -16.28 -31.14
CA PRO A 326 5.33 -17.06 -30.30
C PRO A 326 4.50 -17.48 -29.09
N ALA A 327 4.22 -18.78 -29.08
CA ALA A 327 3.61 -19.46 -27.97
C ALA A 327 4.52 -19.22 -26.78
N ALA A 328 3.89 -18.97 -25.64
CA ALA A 328 4.56 -19.17 -24.37
C ALA A 328 4.79 -20.69 -24.25
N GLU A 329 6.00 -21.13 -24.54
CA GLU A 329 6.62 -22.24 -23.80
C GLU A 329 7.57 -21.66 -22.77
#